data_AF-A0A1F8C5B7-F1
#
_entry.id   AF-A0A1F8C5B7-F1
#
_cell.length_a   1.000
_cell.length_b   1.000
_cell.length_c   1.000
_cell.angle_alpha   90.00
_cell.angle_beta   90.00
_cell.angle_gamma   90.00
#
_symmetry.space_group_name_H-M   'P 1'
#
loop_
_entity.id
_entity.type
_entity.pdbx_description
1 polymer ?
#
loop_
_entity_poly.entity_id
_entity_poly.type
_entity_poly.pdbx_seq_one_letter_code
_entity_poly.pdbx_strand_id
1 'polypeptide(L)'
;MQEKKLEAVKSGGAATSYEKLGLALPEMIIRNPNDVVGAAVQTVNEVRAGQLPPKVASTIGYLLGIVLKAYEVANLDQRVELIESVLVERRMAIRKK
;
A
#
# COMPACT_ATOMS: atom_id res chain seq x y z
N MET A 1 -31.40 11.31 0.20
CA MET A 1 -30.06 11.16 -0.44
C MET A 1 -29.12 10.26 0.37
N GLN A 2 -29.01 10.42 1.69
CA GLN A 2 -28.16 9.56 2.54
C GLN A 2 -28.69 8.12 2.70
N GLU A 3 -30.00 7.91 2.80
CA GLU A 3 -30.57 6.56 2.92
C GLU A 3 -30.28 5.68 1.70
N LYS A 4 -30.42 6.23 0.49
CA LYS A 4 -30.06 5.51 -0.75
C LYS A 4 -28.58 5.12 -0.81
N LYS A 5 -27.68 5.92 -0.23
CA LYS A 5 -26.24 5.59 -0.13
C LYS A 5 -26.01 4.44 0.87
N LEU A 6 -26.69 4.48 2.02
CA LEU A 6 -26.61 3.43 3.04
C LEU A 6 -27.17 2.10 2.52
N GLU A 7 -28.28 2.11 1.79
CA GLU A 7 -28.83 0.91 1.15
C GLU A 7 -27.90 0.36 0.06
N ALA A 8 -27.27 1.22 -0.75
CA ALA A 8 -26.28 0.81 -1.75
C ALA A 8 -25.01 0.21 -1.12
N VAL A 9 -24.59 0.68 0.04
CA VAL A 9 -23.46 0.11 0.80
C VAL A 9 -23.84 -1.25 1.40
N LYS A 10 -25.04 -1.36 1.98
CA LYS A 10 -25.55 -2.63 2.54
C LYS A 10 -25.71 -3.69 1.45
N SER A 11 -26.27 -3.34 0.29
CA SER A 11 -26.42 -4.27 -0.85
C SER A 11 -25.07 -4.64 -1.46
N GLY A 12 -24.11 -3.71 -1.52
CA GLY A 12 -22.74 -3.99 -1.93
C GLY A 12 -21.98 -4.94 -0.99
N GLY A 13 -22.21 -4.85 0.32
CA GLY A 13 -21.62 -5.76 1.31
C GLY A 13 -22.29 -7.14 1.39
N ALA A 14 -23.57 -7.23 1.02
CA ALA A 14 -24.34 -8.49 0.97
C ALA A 14 -24.14 -9.26 -0.34
N ALA A 15 -23.57 -8.64 -1.38
CA ALA A 15 -23.25 -9.30 -2.63
C ALA A 15 -22.17 -10.38 -2.44
N THR A 16 -22.61 -11.62 -2.28
CA THR A 16 -21.74 -12.81 -2.09
C THR A 16 -21.00 -13.20 -3.38
N SER A 17 -21.48 -12.72 -4.53
CA SER A 17 -20.84 -12.90 -5.83
C SER A 17 -19.94 -11.70 -6.13
N TYR A 18 -18.65 -11.81 -5.83
CA TYR A 18 -17.70 -11.10 -6.69
C TYR A 18 -17.74 -11.86 -8.02
N GLU A 19 -18.28 -11.24 -9.06
CA GLU A 19 -18.09 -11.75 -10.41
C GLU A 19 -16.58 -11.75 -10.64
N LYS A 20 -15.97 -12.93 -10.79
CA LYS A 20 -14.56 -13.01 -11.13
C LYS A 20 -14.39 -12.25 -12.44
N LEU A 21 -13.81 -11.05 -12.35
CA LEU A 21 -13.37 -10.34 -13.54
C LEU A 21 -12.52 -11.33 -14.32
N GLY A 22 -12.92 -11.68 -15.54
CA GLY A 22 -12.14 -12.51 -16.46
C GLY A 22 -10.82 -11.85 -16.89
N LEU A 23 -10.38 -10.81 -16.18
CA LEU A 23 -9.06 -10.22 -16.31
C LEU A 23 -8.05 -11.14 -15.64
N ALA A 24 -7.33 -11.89 -16.46
CA ALA A 24 -6.06 -12.47 -16.05
C ALA A 24 -5.02 -11.34 -15.99
N LEU A 25 -4.86 -10.75 -14.80
CA LEU A 25 -3.79 -9.79 -14.55
C LEU A 25 -2.48 -10.54 -14.30
N PRO A 26 -1.36 -10.08 -14.88
CA PRO A 26 -0.05 -10.66 -14.57
C PRO A 26 0.29 -10.48 -13.09
N GLU A 27 1.10 -11.38 -12.56
CA GLU A 27 1.58 -11.29 -11.17
C GLU A 27 2.37 -10.00 -10.96
N MET A 28 2.07 -9.31 -9.86
CA MET A 28 2.75 -8.08 -9.46
C MET A 28 3.54 -8.35 -8.17
N ILE A 29 4.86 -8.33 -8.27
CA ILE A 29 5.77 -8.58 -7.14
C ILE A 29 6.34 -7.24 -6.66
N ILE A 30 6.14 -6.93 -5.38
CA ILE A 30 6.68 -5.72 -4.75
C ILE A 30 7.67 -6.16 -3.68
N ARG A 31 8.96 -5.89 -3.89
CA ARG A 31 10.07 -6.26 -2.99
C ARG A 31 10.65 -5.06 -2.28
N ASN A 32 10.56 -3.89 -2.90
CA ASN A 32 11.10 -2.64 -2.36
C ASN A 32 10.20 -1.43 -2.74
N PRO A 33 10.43 -0.24 -2.14
CA PRO A 33 9.62 0.94 -2.42
C PRO A 33 9.61 1.40 -3.89
N ASN A 34 10.70 1.20 -4.62
CA ASN A 34 10.76 1.58 -6.05
C ASN A 34 9.85 0.71 -6.91
N ASP A 35 9.63 -0.55 -6.51
CA ASP A 35 8.69 -1.44 -7.19
C ASP A 35 7.25 -0.90 -7.07
N VAL A 36 6.91 -0.23 -5.95
CA VAL A 36 5.61 0.42 -5.79
C VAL A 36 5.43 1.55 -6.79
N VAL A 37 6.49 2.33 -7.04
CA VAL A 37 6.48 3.39 -8.06
C VAL A 37 6.29 2.79 -9.46
N GLY A 38 7.03 1.73 -9.78
CA GLY A 38 6.88 1.00 -11.04
C GLY A 38 5.46 0.48 -11.25
N ALA A 39 4.89 -0.18 -10.23
CA ALA A 39 3.52 -0.67 -10.23
C ALA A 39 2.48 0.43 -10.43
N ALA A 40 2.68 1.60 -9.78
CA ALA A 40 1.78 2.73 -9.95
C ALA A 40 1.83 3.28 -11.38
N VAL A 41 3.02 3.44 -11.96
CA VAL A 41 3.19 3.89 -13.35
C VAL A 41 2.55 2.91 -14.33
N GLN A 42 2.77 1.61 -14.15
CA GLN A 42 2.13 0.57 -14.96
C GLN A 42 0.61 0.68 -14.88
N THR A 43 0.05 0.76 -13.67
CA THR A 43 -1.40 0.88 -13.45
C THR A 43 -1.96 2.13 -14.13
N VAL A 44 -1.28 3.27 -14.06
CA VAL A 44 -1.69 4.51 -14.75
C VAL A 44 -1.75 4.32 -16.27
N ASN A 45 -0.74 3.65 -16.84
CA ASN A 45 -0.69 3.40 -18.28
C ASN A 45 -1.79 2.44 -18.74
N GLU A 46 -2.06 1.36 -17.99
CA GLU A 46 -3.11 0.39 -18.31
C GLU A 46 -4.51 1.01 -18.23
N VAL A 47 -4.75 1.90 -17.25
CA VAL A 47 -6.00 2.66 -17.17
C VAL A 47 -6.15 3.59 -18.37
N ARG A 48 -5.09 4.34 -18.72
CA ARG A 48 -5.12 5.26 -19.88
C ARG A 48 -5.29 4.53 -21.21
N ALA A 49 -4.82 3.29 -21.31
CA ALA A 49 -4.99 2.42 -22.48
C ALA A 49 -6.36 1.73 -22.53
N GLY A 50 -7.20 1.87 -21.49
CA GLY A 50 -8.49 1.16 -21.39
C GLY A 50 -8.37 -0.33 -21.12
N GLN A 51 -7.17 -0.81 -20.74
CA GLN A 51 -6.88 -2.22 -20.48
C GLN A 51 -7.22 -2.63 -19.05
N LEU A 52 -7.28 -1.67 -18.13
CA LEU A 52 -7.60 -1.90 -16.72
C LEU A 52 -8.84 -1.09 -16.30
N PRO A 53 -9.88 -1.74 -15.74
CA PRO A 53 -11.07 -1.02 -15.27
C PRO A 53 -10.72 -0.04 -14.13
N PRO A 54 -11.25 1.20 -14.13
CA PRO A 54 -10.94 2.20 -13.11
C PRO A 54 -11.22 1.74 -11.67
N LYS A 55 -12.23 0.90 -11.47
CA LYS A 55 -12.56 0.34 -10.15
C LYS A 55 -11.45 -0.59 -9.63
N VAL A 56 -10.88 -1.42 -10.51
CA VAL A 56 -9.77 -2.33 -10.16
C VAL A 56 -8.50 -1.51 -9.91
N ALA A 57 -8.21 -0.54 -10.79
CA ALA A 57 -7.07 0.36 -10.63
C ALA A 57 -7.11 1.16 -9.31
N SER A 58 -8.30 1.61 -8.90
CA SER A 58 -8.49 2.31 -7.63
C SER A 58 -8.16 1.40 -6.43
N THR A 59 -8.57 0.14 -6.46
CA THR A 59 -8.21 -0.84 -5.43
C THR A 59 -6.71 -1.10 -5.41
N ILE A 60 -6.08 -1.27 -6.58
CA ILE A 60 -4.62 -1.43 -6.68
C ILE A 60 -3.92 -0.21 -6.09
N GLY A 61 -4.30 1.01 -6.48
CA GLY A 61 -3.70 2.24 -5.95
C GLY A 61 -3.82 2.37 -4.43
N TYR A 62 -4.96 1.98 -3.85
CA TYR A 62 -5.12 1.93 -2.39
C TYR A 62 -4.13 0.96 -1.72
N LEU A 63 -4.00 -0.25 -2.26
CA LEU A 63 -3.07 -1.26 -1.74
C LEU A 63 -1.61 -0.83 -1.91
N LEU A 64 -1.24 -0.25 -3.06
CA LEU A 64 0.09 0.33 -3.29
C LEU A 64 0.41 1.41 -2.25
N GLY A 65 -0.57 2.25 -1.90
CA GLY A 65 -0.43 3.25 -0.83
C GLY A 65 -0.15 2.63 0.54
N ILE A 66 -0.85 1.56 0.91
CA ILE A 66 -0.60 0.82 2.16
C ILE A 66 0.82 0.24 2.17
N VAL A 67 1.23 -0.39 1.07
CA VAL A 67 2.54 -1.03 0.96
C VAL A 67 3.66 0.01 1.04
N LEU A 68 3.54 1.12 0.32
CA LEU A 68 4.49 2.22 0.40
C LEU A 68 4.60 2.73 1.85
N LYS A 69 3.46 2.88 2.53
CA LYS A 69 3.46 3.36 3.91
C LYS A 69 4.16 2.39 4.86
N ALA A 70 3.95 1.09 4.69
CA ALA A 70 4.62 0.07 5.49
C ALA A 70 6.15 0.16 5.33
N TYR A 71 6.65 0.37 4.11
CA TYR A 71 8.08 0.58 3.87
C TYR A 71 8.61 1.86 4.51
N GLU A 72 7.87 2.97 4.41
CA GLU A 72 8.26 4.23 5.06
C GLU A 72 8.42 4.06 6.56
N VAL A 73 7.44 3.41 7.21
CA VAL A 73 7.46 3.16 8.66
C VAL A 73 8.63 2.25 9.02
N ALA A 74 8.83 1.14 8.32
CA ALA A 74 9.95 0.24 8.59
C ALA A 74 11.33 0.93 8.47
N ASN A 75 11.51 1.79 7.47
CA ASN A 75 12.74 2.55 7.29
C ASN A 75 12.92 3.61 8.40
N LEU A 76 11.85 4.26 8.84
CA LEU A 76 11.90 5.20 9.96
C LEU A 76 12.26 4.48 11.27
N ASP A 77 11.66 3.33 11.54
CA ASP A 77 11.94 2.52 12.72
C ASP A 77 13.42 2.11 12.77
N GLN A 78 13.98 1.63 11.65
CA GLN A 78 15.41 1.31 11.53
C GLN A 78 16.31 2.51 11.83
N ARG A 79 15.95 3.71 11.35
CA ARG A 79 16.72 4.93 11.61
C ARG A 79 16.64 5.36 13.07
N VAL A 80 15.49 5.19 13.71
CA VAL A 80 15.31 5.47 15.15
C VAL A 80 16.15 4.51 15.97
N GLU A 81 16.09 3.21 15.69
CA GLU A 81 16.88 2.18 16.38
C GLU A 81 18.40 2.47 16.29
N LEU A 82 18.87 2.90 15.11
CA LEU A 82 20.26 3.32 14.94
C LEU A 82 20.63 4.51 15.82
N ILE A 83 19.75 5.52 15.93
CA ILE A 83 20.00 6.68 16.81
C ILE A 83 20.00 6.24 18.28
N GLU A 84 19.06 5.41 18.69
CA GLU A 84 18.94 4.91 20.05
C GLU A 84 20.18 4.10 20.48
N SER A 85 20.69 3.22 19.62
CA SER A 85 21.92 2.47 19.88
C SER A 85 23.12 3.38 20.13
N VAL A 86 23.33 4.40 19.30
CA VAL A 86 24.41 5.40 19.47
C VAL A 86 24.26 6.17 20.78
N LEU A 87 23.04 6.51 21.19
CA LEU A 87 22.79 7.20 22.46
C LEU A 87 23.09 6.31 23.67
N VAL A 88 22.73 5.02 23.60
CA VAL A 88 23.05 4.03 24.64
C VAL A 88 24.57 3.87 24.78
N GLU A 89 25.28 3.71 23.67
CA GLU A 89 26.74 3.61 23.66
C GLU A 89 27.42 4.82 24.29
N ARG A 90 26.99 6.04 23.91
CA ARG A 90 27.50 7.28 24.52
C ARG A 90 27.23 7.37 26.01
N ARG A 91 26.02 7.00 26.46
CA ARG A 91 25.66 6.98 27.88
C ARG A 91 26.55 6.02 28.68
N MET A 92 26.79 4.83 28.13
CA MET A 92 27.67 3.83 28.75
C MET A 92 29.13 4.31 28.81
N ALA A 93 29.62 5.00 27.79
CA ALA A 93 30.97 5.57 27.77
C ALA A 93 31.16 6.66 28.83
N ILE A 94 30.16 7.53 29.05
CA ILE A 94 30.20 8.57 30.09
C ILE A 94 30.21 7.94 31.50
N ARG A 95 29.42 6.89 31.73
CA ARG A 95 29.27 6.25 33.05
C ARG A 95 30.48 5.40 33.47
N LYS A 96 31.39 5.08 32.55
CA LYS A 96 32.65 4.35 32.82
C LYS A 96 33.84 5.28 33.15
N LYS A 97 33.70 6.59 32.99
CA LYS A 97 34.67 7.61 33.40
C LYS A 97 34.35 8.10 34.80
#